data_AF-A0A8I6AQB7-F1
#
_entry.id   AF-A0A8I6AQB7-F1
#
_cell.length_a   1.000
_cell.length_b   1.000
_cell.length_c   1.000
_cell.angle_alpha   90.00
_cell.angle_beta   90.00
_cell.angle_gamma   90.00
#
_symmetry.space_group_name_H-M   'P 1'
#
loop_
_entity.id
_entity.type
_entity.pdbx_description
1 polymer ?
#
loop_
_entity_poly.entity_id
_entity_poly.type
_entity_poly.pdbx_seq_one_letter_code
_entity_poly.pdbx_strand_id
1 'polypeptide(L)'
;MVVGAFPMAKLFYLGIRQVSKPLANRIKDAARRSEFFKTYICLPPAQLYHWLEMRTKMRIMGFHAEAIKPLNEEAAAELGANLLGEAIIFATAGCCLLLEFWRQKTSKRRKEVARTATVMSLREDLDHLEDVLDEVQVQVQEALPRSTLGELRAELHTELRTELRAELQAKLRTELRAELQAELQAQLQEFRTQVCEDHYEPELRPEPECPETPQSKASSTLPHHTSSLP
;
A
#
# COMPACT_ATOMS: atom_id res chain seq x y z
N MET A 1 24.76 3.85 -8.44
CA MET A 1 25.76 3.53 -9.48
C MET A 1 26.28 4.83 -10.10
N VAL A 2 27.43 5.36 -9.64
CA VAL A 2 28.01 6.65 -10.15
C VAL A 2 29.46 6.47 -10.65
N VAL A 3 29.94 5.22 -10.76
CA VAL A 3 31.37 4.91 -11.00
C VAL A 3 31.80 5.11 -12.49
N GLY A 4 30.86 5.34 -13.42
CA GLY A 4 31.17 5.46 -14.86
C GLY A 4 31.52 6.85 -15.39
N ALA A 5 31.35 7.93 -14.61
CA ALA A 5 31.43 9.30 -15.15
C ALA A 5 32.87 9.79 -15.38
N PHE A 6 33.82 9.40 -14.53
CA PHE A 6 35.19 9.93 -14.56
C PHE A 6 36.00 9.49 -15.80
N PRO A 7 35.98 8.21 -16.23
CA PRO A 7 36.69 7.78 -17.44
C PRO A 7 36.07 8.39 -18.71
N MET A 8 34.74 8.47 -18.77
CA MET A 8 34.02 9.01 -19.92
C MET A 8 34.31 10.50 -20.14
N ALA A 9 34.36 11.29 -19.07
CA ALA A 9 34.70 12.71 -19.17
C ALA A 9 36.13 12.92 -19.68
N LYS A 10 37.10 12.14 -19.19
CA LYS A 10 38.49 12.22 -19.64
C LYS A 10 38.64 11.77 -21.09
N LEU A 11 37.98 10.69 -21.49
CA LEU A 11 37.95 10.23 -22.89
C LEU A 11 37.33 11.26 -23.81
N PHE A 12 36.22 11.88 -23.41
CA PHE A 12 35.57 12.95 -24.17
C PHE A 12 36.48 14.17 -24.34
N TYR A 13 37.14 14.61 -23.27
CA TYR A 13 38.12 15.70 -23.32
C TYR A 13 39.29 15.38 -24.26
N LEU A 14 39.85 14.17 -24.18
CA LEU A 14 40.91 13.72 -25.09
C LEU A 14 40.42 13.65 -26.54
N GLY A 15 39.19 13.18 -26.77
CA GLY A 15 38.55 13.15 -28.08
C GLY A 15 38.39 14.54 -28.68
N ILE A 16 37.89 15.51 -27.91
CA ILE A 16 37.82 16.92 -28.33
C ILE A 16 39.21 17.44 -28.72
N ARG A 17 40.23 17.17 -27.89
CA ARG A 17 41.60 17.60 -28.16
C ARG A 17 42.18 16.97 -29.42
N GLN A 18 41.82 15.73 -29.73
CA GLN A 18 42.28 15.04 -30.93
C GLN A 18 41.61 15.55 -32.20
N VAL A 19 40.38 16.06 -32.11
CA VAL A 19 39.66 16.69 -33.23
C VAL A 19 40.04 18.17 -33.38
N SER A 20 40.32 18.87 -32.29
CA SER A 20 40.64 20.30 -32.33
C SER A 20 41.94 20.60 -33.05
N LYS A 21 42.98 19.78 -32.86
CA LYS A 21 44.27 19.95 -33.55
C LYS A 21 44.20 19.86 -35.08
N PRO A 22 43.66 18.80 -35.70
CA PRO A 22 43.55 18.72 -37.15
C PRO A 22 42.60 19.79 -37.71
N LEU A 23 41.55 20.16 -36.96
CA LEU A 23 40.65 21.24 -37.35
C LEU A 23 41.39 22.59 -37.37
N ALA A 24 42.16 22.90 -36.33
CA ALA A 24 42.97 24.12 -36.27
C ALA A 24 43.99 24.18 -37.42
N ASN A 25 44.64 23.06 -37.74
CA ASN A 25 45.55 22.99 -38.88
C ASN A 25 44.83 23.25 -40.21
N ARG A 26 43.62 22.71 -40.42
CA ARG A 26 42.83 22.98 -41.62
C ARG A 26 42.36 24.42 -41.72
N ILE A 27 41.99 25.03 -40.60
CA ILE A 27 41.62 26.44 -40.53
C ILE A 27 42.85 27.32 -40.83
N LYS A 28 44.02 26.96 -40.32
CA LYS A 28 45.29 27.62 -40.62
C LYS A 28 45.61 27.55 -42.11
N ASP A 29 45.44 26.40 -42.73
CA ASP A 29 45.62 26.22 -44.18
C ASP A 29 44.61 27.07 -44.98
N ALA A 30 43.36 27.16 -44.52
CA ALA A 30 42.35 28.01 -45.14
C ALA A 30 42.67 29.51 -45.01
N ALA A 31 43.18 29.93 -43.84
CA ALA A 31 43.64 31.30 -43.60
C ALA A 31 44.84 31.68 -44.48
N ARG A 32 45.75 30.74 -44.76
CA ARG A 32 46.87 30.95 -45.69
C ARG A 32 46.44 31.04 -47.16
N ARG A 33 45.34 30.39 -47.53
CA ARG A 33 44.82 30.42 -48.92
C ARG A 33 43.99 31.65 -49.22
N SER A 34 43.44 32.31 -48.19
CA SER A 34 42.51 33.43 -48.38
C SER A 34 42.77 34.58 -47.42
N GLU A 35 43.22 35.71 -47.98
CA GLU A 35 43.45 36.96 -47.24
C GLU A 35 42.17 37.51 -46.60
N PHE A 36 41.00 37.26 -47.22
CA PHE A 36 39.71 37.61 -46.65
C PHE A 36 39.47 36.88 -45.31
N PHE A 37 39.72 35.56 -45.28
CA PHE A 37 39.52 34.77 -44.08
C PHE A 37 40.53 35.14 -42.99
N LYS A 38 41.79 35.39 -43.37
CA LYS A 38 42.82 35.91 -42.47
C LYS A 38 42.37 37.24 -41.84
N THR A 39 41.97 38.21 -42.65
CA THR A 39 41.70 39.60 -42.21
C THR A 39 40.36 39.77 -41.49
N TYR A 40 39.30 39.10 -41.93
CA TYR A 40 37.96 39.31 -41.37
C TYR A 40 37.58 38.31 -40.28
N ILE A 41 38.08 37.07 -40.35
CA ILE A 41 37.59 35.99 -39.50
C ILE A 41 38.62 35.61 -38.44
N CYS A 42 39.90 35.52 -38.81
CA CYS A 42 40.95 35.00 -37.94
C CYS A 42 41.65 36.10 -37.11
N LEU A 43 42.07 37.19 -37.76
CA LEU A 43 42.85 38.26 -37.13
C LEU A 43 42.06 39.07 -36.09
N PRO A 44 40.80 39.50 -36.31
CA PRO A 44 40.12 40.37 -35.35
C PRO A 44 39.87 39.68 -34.00
N PRO A 45 39.38 38.43 -33.93
CA PRO A 45 39.27 37.72 -32.66
C PRO A 45 40.62 37.45 -32.01
N ALA A 46 41.66 37.13 -32.79
CA ALA A 46 43.00 36.89 -32.26
C ALA A 46 43.61 38.16 -31.63
N GLN A 47 43.47 39.30 -32.30
CA GLN A 47 43.93 40.60 -31.79
C GLN A 47 43.13 41.03 -30.57
N LEU A 48 41.81 40.81 -30.57
CA LEU A 48 40.96 41.10 -29.40
C LEU A 48 41.34 40.21 -28.21
N TYR A 49 41.56 38.90 -28.44
CA TYR A 49 42.00 37.99 -27.39
C TYR A 49 43.35 38.41 -26.81
N HIS A 50 44.34 38.70 -27.66
CA HIS A 50 45.65 39.17 -27.23
C HIS A 50 45.56 40.51 -26.49
N TRP A 51 44.73 41.43 -26.97
CA TRP A 51 44.49 42.71 -26.31
C TRP A 51 43.85 42.50 -24.93
N LEU A 52 42.83 41.65 -24.81
CA LEU A 52 42.19 41.32 -23.53
C LEU A 52 43.16 40.61 -22.57
N GLU A 53 43.91 39.63 -23.07
CA GLU A 53 44.90 38.88 -22.30
C GLU A 53 45.97 39.83 -21.74
N MET A 54 46.54 40.68 -22.60
CA MET A 54 47.57 41.63 -22.18
C MET A 54 47.00 42.72 -21.27
N ARG A 55 45.81 43.26 -21.56
CA ARG A 55 45.10 44.21 -20.68
C ARG A 55 44.89 43.63 -19.29
N THR A 56 44.54 42.35 -19.21
CA THR A 56 44.32 41.63 -17.95
C THR A 56 45.64 41.39 -17.22
N LYS A 57 46.69 40.93 -17.92
CA LYS A 57 48.03 40.75 -17.34
C LYS A 57 48.59 42.06 -16.78
N MET A 58 48.47 43.16 -17.52
CA MET A 58 48.93 44.48 -17.08
C MET A 58 48.15 44.97 -15.86
N ARG A 59 46.83 44.75 -15.82
CA ARG A 59 46.00 45.11 -14.67
C ARG A 59 46.35 44.29 -13.42
N ILE A 60 46.65 43.01 -13.57
CA ILE A 60 47.05 42.13 -12.45
C ILE A 60 48.45 42.49 -11.92
N MET A 61 49.37 42.87 -12.81
CA MET A 61 50.73 43.29 -12.44
C MET A 61 50.81 44.75 -11.95
N GLY A 62 49.69 45.48 -11.91
CA GLY A 62 49.64 46.87 -11.44
C GLY A 62 50.23 47.91 -12.40
N PHE A 63 50.55 47.52 -13.64
CA PHE A 63 51.09 48.45 -14.64
C PHE A 63 49.95 49.14 -15.40
N HIS A 64 50.01 50.47 -15.48
CA HIS A 64 49.13 51.26 -16.33
C HIS A 64 49.52 51.09 -17.80
N ALA A 65 48.52 50.95 -18.67
CA ALA A 65 48.65 50.43 -20.03
C ALA A 65 49.63 51.24 -20.91
N GLU A 66 50.85 50.74 -21.07
CA GLU A 66 51.73 51.11 -22.17
C GLU A 66 51.29 50.35 -23.44
N ALA A 67 51.40 50.98 -24.61
CA ALA A 67 50.82 50.51 -25.86
C ALA A 67 51.17 49.04 -26.15
N ILE A 68 50.15 48.16 -26.10
CA ILE A 68 50.31 46.73 -26.33
C ILE A 68 50.68 46.52 -27.80
N LYS A 69 51.90 46.01 -28.04
CA LYS A 69 52.37 45.71 -29.39
C LYS A 69 51.45 44.67 -30.04
N PRO A 70 50.97 44.91 -31.27
CA PRO A 70 50.17 43.93 -32.00
C PRO A 70 51.01 42.68 -32.24
N LEU A 71 50.34 41.53 -32.19
CA LEU A 71 50.99 40.23 -32.39
C LEU A 71 51.43 40.10 -33.86
N ASN A 72 52.57 39.43 -34.11
CA ASN A 72 53.02 39.13 -35.47
C ASN A 72 51.90 38.41 -36.24
N GLU A 73 51.70 38.74 -37.53
CA GLU A 73 50.58 38.23 -38.32
C GLU A 73 50.49 36.70 -38.30
N GLU A 74 51.63 36.01 -38.32
CA GLU A 74 51.69 34.55 -38.25
C GLU A 74 51.19 34.00 -36.92
N ALA A 75 51.60 34.61 -35.81
CA ALA A 75 51.16 34.22 -34.47
C ALA A 75 49.69 34.58 -34.22
N ALA A 76 49.21 35.70 -34.78
CA ALA A 76 47.80 36.06 -34.75
C ALA A 76 46.96 35.07 -35.57
N ALA A 77 47.46 34.61 -36.73
CA ALA A 77 46.80 33.59 -37.52
C ALA A 77 46.75 32.22 -36.79
N GLU A 78 47.79 31.84 -36.06
CA GLU A 78 47.81 30.62 -35.25
C GLU A 78 46.82 30.68 -34.09
N LEU A 79 46.83 31.79 -33.35
CA LEU A 79 45.91 32.00 -32.23
C LEU A 79 44.45 32.04 -32.72
N GLY A 80 44.18 32.77 -33.79
CA GLY A 80 42.84 32.86 -34.38
C GLY A 80 42.35 31.53 -34.94
N ALA A 81 43.22 30.71 -35.54
CA ALA A 81 42.86 29.40 -36.04
C ALA A 81 42.48 28.43 -34.91
N ASN A 82 43.22 28.44 -33.81
CA ASN A 82 42.89 27.65 -32.62
C ASN A 82 41.55 28.09 -32.00
N LEU A 83 41.36 29.41 -31.82
CA LEU A 83 40.14 29.98 -31.25
C LEU A 83 38.91 29.67 -32.12
N LEU A 84 39.04 29.78 -33.45
CA LEU A 84 37.96 29.46 -34.37
C LEU A 84 37.64 27.95 -34.38
N GLY A 85 38.67 27.10 -34.33
CA GLY A 85 38.49 25.64 -34.24
C GLY A 85 37.76 25.23 -32.97
N GLU A 86 38.14 25.79 -31.82
CA GLU A 86 37.44 25.59 -30.56
C GLU A 86 36.00 26.14 -30.62
N ALA A 87 35.80 27.35 -31.15
CA ALA A 87 34.48 27.96 -31.29
C ALA A 87 33.53 27.10 -32.13
N ILE A 88 34.02 26.48 -33.22
CA ILE A 88 33.21 25.58 -34.05
C ILE A 88 32.81 24.31 -33.27
N ILE A 89 33.73 23.72 -32.52
CA ILE A 89 33.44 22.52 -31.70
C ILE A 89 32.42 22.88 -30.61
N PHE A 90 32.61 23.99 -29.91
CA PHE A 90 31.68 24.46 -28.88
C PHE A 90 30.30 24.81 -29.46
N ALA A 91 30.25 25.47 -30.61
CA ALA A 91 28.99 25.80 -31.30
C ALA A 91 28.26 24.52 -31.74
N THR A 92 28.98 23.54 -32.28
CA THR A 92 28.40 22.25 -32.70
C THR A 92 27.88 21.47 -31.49
N ALA A 93 28.67 21.35 -30.43
CA ALA A 93 28.27 20.67 -29.20
C ALA A 93 27.09 21.37 -28.50
N GLY A 94 27.15 22.70 -28.38
CA GLY A 94 26.07 23.52 -27.81
C GLY A 94 24.79 23.44 -28.64
N CYS A 95 24.90 23.45 -29.97
CA CYS A 95 23.78 23.24 -30.88
C CYS A 95 23.16 21.84 -30.69
N CYS A 96 23.98 20.78 -30.64
CA CYS A 96 23.49 19.42 -30.35
C CYS A 96 22.75 19.35 -29.01
N LEU A 97 23.31 19.91 -27.94
CA LEU A 97 22.68 19.93 -26.62
C LEU A 97 21.37 20.73 -26.61
N LEU A 98 21.32 21.87 -27.29
CA LEU A 98 20.10 22.65 -27.46
C LEU A 98 19.06 21.85 -28.24
N LEU A 99 19.42 21.24 -29.37
CA LEU A 99 18.50 20.39 -30.14
C LEU A 99 17.98 19.23 -29.31
N GLU A 100 18.81 18.58 -28.51
CA GLU A 100 18.37 17.53 -27.57
C GLU A 100 17.46 18.08 -26.48
N PHE A 101 17.77 19.25 -25.90
CA PHE A 101 16.92 19.89 -24.90
C PHE A 101 15.54 20.24 -25.48
N TRP A 102 15.51 20.76 -26.70
CA TRP A 102 14.28 21.08 -27.43
C TRP A 102 13.50 19.80 -27.77
N ARG A 103 14.18 18.74 -28.23
CA ARG A 103 13.59 17.42 -28.49
C ARG A 103 13.09 16.74 -27.20
N GLN A 104 13.79 16.93 -26.09
CA GLN A 104 13.41 16.34 -24.82
C GLN A 104 12.21 17.07 -24.21
N LYS A 105 12.10 18.40 -24.42
CA LYS A 105 10.91 19.17 -24.02
C LYS A 105 9.63 18.66 -24.69
N THR A 106 9.70 18.25 -25.96
CA THR A 106 8.54 17.63 -26.65
C THR A 106 8.25 16.22 -26.14
N SER A 107 9.28 15.42 -25.86
CA SER A 107 9.11 14.05 -25.34
C SER A 107 8.63 13.99 -23.88
N LYS A 108 9.15 14.85 -22.99
CA LYS A 108 8.75 14.92 -21.58
C LYS A 108 7.27 15.26 -21.41
N ARG A 109 6.77 16.24 -22.18
CA ARG A 109 5.34 16.57 -22.22
C ARG A 109 4.46 15.38 -22.57
N ARG A 110 4.86 14.54 -23.54
CA ARG A 110 4.10 13.32 -23.89
C ARG A 110 4.05 12.32 -22.73
N LYS A 111 5.14 12.14 -22.00
CA LYS A 111 5.20 11.25 -20.83
C LYS A 111 4.40 11.78 -19.65
N GLU A 112 4.42 13.10 -19.43
CA GLU A 112 3.60 13.75 -18.40
C GLU A 112 2.11 13.63 -18.72
N VAL A 113 1.70 13.92 -19.96
CA VAL A 113 0.31 13.76 -20.41
C VAL A 113 -0.15 12.31 -20.30
N ALA A 114 0.70 11.34 -20.67
CA ALA A 114 0.38 9.92 -20.52
C ALA A 114 0.22 9.52 -19.03
N ARG A 115 1.10 10.02 -18.15
CA ARG A 115 0.98 9.77 -16.70
C ARG A 115 -0.27 10.41 -16.10
N THR A 116 -0.59 11.64 -16.49
CA THR A 116 -1.82 12.30 -16.01
C THR A 116 -3.06 11.57 -16.52
N ALA A 117 -3.06 11.09 -17.77
CA ALA A 117 -4.17 10.31 -18.31
C ALA A 117 -4.39 9.01 -17.53
N THR A 118 -3.32 8.26 -17.20
CA THR A 118 -3.45 7.04 -16.38
C THR A 118 -3.95 7.32 -14.96
N VAL A 119 -3.58 8.46 -14.38
CA VAL A 119 -4.06 8.84 -13.05
C VAL A 119 -5.53 9.26 -13.11
N MET A 120 -5.96 9.94 -14.18
CA MET A 120 -7.36 10.31 -14.37
C MET A 120 -8.24 9.07 -14.57
N SER A 121 -7.83 8.10 -15.39
CA SER A 121 -8.61 6.87 -15.60
C SER A 121 -8.77 6.07 -14.31
N LEU A 122 -7.70 5.93 -13.51
CA LEU A 122 -7.78 5.24 -12.22
C LEU A 122 -8.70 5.95 -11.22
N ARG A 123 -8.80 7.27 -11.32
CA ARG A 123 -9.71 8.05 -10.47
C ARG A 123 -11.16 7.86 -10.91
N GLU A 124 -11.42 7.86 -12.21
CA GLU A 124 -12.73 7.54 -12.78
C GLU A 124 -13.18 6.12 -12.37
N ASP A 125 -12.26 5.14 -12.39
CA ASP A 125 -12.56 3.77 -11.93
C ASP A 125 -12.91 3.71 -10.43
N LEU A 126 -12.23 4.51 -9.59
CA LEU A 126 -12.52 4.59 -8.16
C LEU A 126 -13.86 5.28 -7.89
N ASP A 127 -14.15 6.40 -8.56
CA ASP A 127 -15.41 7.12 -8.43
C ASP A 127 -16.58 6.21 -8.86
N HIS A 128 -16.42 5.45 -9.96
CA HIS A 128 -17.41 4.47 -10.39
C HIS A 128 -17.63 3.34 -9.37
N LEU A 129 -16.55 2.85 -8.77
CA LEU A 129 -16.64 1.80 -7.74
C LEU A 129 -17.30 2.31 -6.46
N GLU A 130 -17.08 3.57 -6.10
CA GLU A 130 -17.75 4.25 -4.98
C GLU A 130 -19.26 4.37 -5.23
N ASP A 131 -19.67 4.81 -6.42
CA ASP A 131 -21.09 4.87 -6.82
C ASP A 131 -21.78 3.49 -6.73
N VAL A 132 -21.11 2.44 -7.21
CA VAL A 132 -21.64 1.06 -7.13
C VAL A 132 -21.75 0.59 -5.68
N LEU A 133 -20.79 0.95 -4.81
CA LEU A 133 -20.84 0.62 -3.39
C LEU A 133 -22.03 1.31 -2.71
N ASP A 134 -22.28 2.58 -3.02
CA ASP A 134 -23.41 3.34 -2.50
C ASP A 134 -24.74 2.76 -3.00
N GLU A 135 -24.83 2.38 -4.27
CA GLU A 135 -26.02 1.72 -4.82
C GLU A 135 -26.29 0.39 -4.09
N VAL A 136 -25.26 -0.44 -3.91
CA VAL A 136 -25.37 -1.71 -3.17
C VAL A 136 -25.75 -1.44 -1.71
N GLN A 137 -25.21 -0.40 -1.08
CA GLN A 137 -25.55 -0.06 0.30
C GLN A 137 -27.03 0.33 0.45
N VAL A 138 -27.59 1.08 -0.51
CA VAL A 138 -29.01 1.41 -0.55
C VAL A 138 -29.85 0.16 -0.76
N GLN A 139 -29.49 -0.69 -1.72
CA GLN A 139 -30.21 -1.95 -1.97
C GLN A 139 -30.20 -2.88 -0.75
N VAL A 140 -29.07 -2.98 -0.04
CA VAL A 140 -28.98 -3.76 1.20
C VAL A 140 -29.84 -3.15 2.30
N GLN A 141 -29.90 -1.82 2.43
CA GLN A 141 -30.78 -1.18 3.42
C GLN A 141 -32.27 -1.37 3.11
N GLU A 142 -32.67 -1.36 1.83
CA GLU A 142 -34.06 -1.54 1.42
C GLU A 142 -34.50 -3.02 1.48
N ALA A 143 -33.64 -3.94 1.01
CA ALA A 143 -33.91 -5.38 1.02
C ALA A 143 -33.77 -6.02 2.41
N LEU A 144 -33.06 -5.35 3.32
CA LEU A 144 -32.99 -5.69 4.73
C LEU A 144 -33.86 -4.71 5.53
N PRO A 145 -35.19 -4.71 5.35
CA PRO A 145 -36.04 -3.85 6.13
C PRO A 145 -35.77 -4.17 7.59
N ARG A 146 -35.58 -3.14 8.42
CA ARG A 146 -35.34 -3.30 9.87
C ARG A 146 -36.40 -4.19 10.54
N SER A 147 -37.56 -4.40 9.90
CA SER A 147 -38.55 -5.39 10.28
C SER A 147 -38.02 -6.82 10.23
N THR A 148 -37.32 -7.30 9.19
CA THR A 148 -36.87 -8.71 9.14
C THR A 148 -35.75 -9.00 10.13
N LEU A 149 -34.76 -8.12 10.26
CA LEU A 149 -33.74 -8.23 11.32
C LEU A 149 -34.37 -8.10 12.71
N GLY A 150 -35.37 -7.23 12.86
CA GLY A 150 -36.11 -7.05 14.11
C GLY A 150 -36.96 -8.26 14.47
N GLU A 151 -37.64 -8.86 13.48
CA GLU A 151 -38.48 -10.05 13.56
C GLU A 151 -37.63 -11.28 13.88
N LEU A 152 -36.57 -11.56 13.11
CA LEU A 152 -35.63 -12.65 13.40
C LEU A 152 -34.99 -12.50 14.78
N ARG A 153 -34.60 -11.28 15.17
CA ARG A 153 -34.04 -11.02 16.50
C ARG A 153 -35.07 -11.19 17.60
N ALA A 154 -36.31 -10.80 17.36
CA ALA A 154 -37.40 -10.94 18.32
C ALA A 154 -37.79 -12.41 18.48
N GLU A 155 -37.99 -13.14 17.38
CA GLU A 155 -38.28 -14.58 17.36
C GLU A 155 -37.19 -15.36 18.11
N LEU A 156 -35.92 -15.20 17.71
CA LEU A 156 -34.79 -15.86 18.35
C LEU A 156 -34.70 -15.55 19.85
N HIS A 157 -34.90 -14.27 20.24
CA HIS A 157 -34.91 -13.91 21.66
C HIS A 157 -36.09 -14.52 22.40
N THR A 158 -37.27 -14.55 21.80
CA THR A 158 -38.46 -15.10 22.46
C THR A 158 -38.32 -16.59 22.67
N GLU A 159 -37.94 -17.34 21.63
CA GLU A 159 -37.75 -18.79 21.69
C GLU A 159 -36.66 -19.16 22.71
N LEU A 160 -35.46 -18.60 22.56
CA LEU A 160 -34.34 -18.89 23.47
C LEU A 160 -34.69 -18.53 24.93
N ARG A 161 -35.40 -17.41 25.14
CA ARG A 161 -35.79 -16.98 26.48
C ARG A 161 -36.90 -17.83 27.06
N THR A 162 -37.82 -18.35 26.25
CA THR A 162 -38.87 -19.28 26.71
C THR A 162 -38.29 -20.65 27.01
N GLU A 163 -37.44 -21.19 26.15
CA GLU A 163 -36.80 -22.49 26.34
C GLU A 163 -35.88 -22.47 27.57
N LEU A 164 -34.97 -21.48 27.66
CA LEU A 164 -34.07 -21.37 28.81
C LEU A 164 -34.85 -21.22 30.11
N ARG A 165 -35.93 -20.41 30.14
CA ARG A 165 -36.77 -20.26 31.33
C ARG A 165 -37.53 -21.52 31.68
N ALA A 166 -38.08 -22.23 30.69
CA ALA A 166 -38.80 -23.47 30.91
C ALA A 166 -37.86 -24.54 31.48
N GLU A 167 -36.66 -24.68 30.92
CA GLU A 167 -35.64 -25.61 31.43
C GLU A 167 -35.20 -25.26 32.85
N LEU A 168 -34.89 -23.99 33.13
CA LEU A 168 -34.48 -23.55 34.47
C LEU A 168 -35.59 -23.75 35.50
N GLN A 169 -36.84 -23.41 35.14
CA GLN A 169 -37.98 -23.62 36.03
C GLN A 169 -38.28 -25.10 36.25
N ALA A 170 -38.14 -25.94 35.23
CA ALA A 170 -38.34 -27.37 35.35
C ALA A 170 -37.29 -27.96 36.30
N LYS A 171 -36.00 -27.67 36.08
CA LYS A 171 -34.90 -28.13 36.93
C LYS A 171 -35.05 -27.64 38.38
N LEU A 172 -35.30 -26.35 38.59
CA LEU A 172 -35.50 -25.80 39.94
C LEU A 172 -36.71 -26.43 40.65
N ARG A 173 -37.83 -26.63 39.94
CA ARG A 173 -39.01 -27.29 40.52
C ARG A 173 -38.76 -28.74 40.87
N THR A 174 -38.02 -29.49 40.03
CA THR A 174 -37.72 -30.89 40.31
C THR A 174 -36.74 -31.03 41.47
N GLU A 175 -35.70 -30.18 41.52
CA GLU A 175 -34.72 -30.19 42.61
C GLU A 175 -35.36 -29.76 43.94
N LEU A 176 -36.05 -28.60 43.98
CA LEU A 176 -36.69 -28.11 45.20
C LEU A 176 -37.78 -29.07 45.72
N ARG A 177 -38.55 -29.69 44.82
CA ARG A 177 -39.55 -30.70 45.24
C ARG A 177 -38.89 -31.97 45.77
N ALA A 178 -37.81 -32.44 45.14
CA ALA A 178 -37.10 -33.62 45.60
C ALA A 178 -36.46 -33.36 46.97
N GLU A 179 -35.82 -32.21 47.17
CA GLU A 179 -35.23 -31.81 48.46
C GLU A 179 -36.31 -31.69 49.55
N LEU A 180 -37.39 -30.94 49.30
CA LEU A 180 -38.45 -30.74 50.28
C LEU A 180 -39.21 -32.04 50.60
N GLN A 181 -39.41 -32.91 49.61
CA GLN A 181 -40.03 -34.23 49.84
C GLN A 181 -39.10 -35.15 50.64
N ALA A 182 -37.79 -35.15 50.34
CA ALA A 182 -36.82 -35.95 51.08
C ALA A 182 -36.71 -35.48 52.53
N GLU A 183 -36.64 -34.17 52.79
CA GLU A 183 -36.63 -33.62 54.15
C GLU A 183 -37.91 -33.93 54.92
N LEU A 184 -39.09 -33.74 54.31
CA LEU A 184 -40.36 -34.04 54.97
C LEU A 184 -40.52 -35.54 55.26
N GLN A 185 -40.10 -36.41 54.32
CA GLN A 185 -40.13 -37.86 54.52
C GLN A 185 -39.15 -38.30 55.61
N ALA A 186 -37.95 -37.73 55.66
CA ALA A 186 -36.97 -38.00 56.70
C ALA A 186 -37.51 -37.59 58.08
N GLN A 187 -38.07 -36.38 58.21
CA GLN A 187 -38.68 -35.92 59.47
C GLN A 187 -39.89 -36.76 59.89
N LEU A 188 -40.73 -37.19 58.95
CA LEU A 188 -41.86 -38.09 59.25
C LEU A 188 -41.39 -39.48 59.68
N GLN A 189 -40.33 -40.01 59.07
CA GLN A 189 -39.74 -41.28 59.48
C GLN A 189 -39.07 -41.18 60.85
N GLU A 190 -38.40 -40.07 61.13
CA GLU A 190 -37.84 -39.77 62.45
C GLU A 190 -38.95 -39.69 63.51
N PHE A 191 -40.04 -38.96 63.24
CA PHE A 191 -41.20 -38.93 64.14
C PHE A 191 -41.83 -40.31 64.33
N ARG A 192 -41.96 -41.10 63.24
CA ARG A 192 -42.54 -42.44 63.30
C ARG A 192 -41.67 -43.39 64.12
N THR A 193 -40.35 -43.32 63.98
CA THR A 193 -39.41 -44.15 64.75
C THR A 193 -39.41 -43.74 66.22
N GLN A 194 -39.42 -42.45 66.54
CA GLN A 194 -39.58 -41.96 67.93
C GLN A 194 -40.87 -42.46 68.58
N VAL A 195 -42.02 -42.37 67.89
CA VAL A 195 -43.30 -42.86 68.41
C VAL A 195 -43.31 -44.38 68.60
N CYS A 196 -42.63 -45.13 67.73
CA CYS A 196 -42.51 -46.59 67.88
C CYS A 196 -41.57 -46.98 69.02
N GLU A 197 -40.49 -46.23 69.27
CA GLU A 197 -39.57 -46.49 70.39
C GLU A 197 -40.21 -46.17 71.75
N ASP A 198 -41.06 -45.14 71.84
CA ASP A 198 -41.75 -44.78 73.09
C ASP A 198 -42.95 -45.70 73.45
N HIS A 199 -43.36 -46.63 72.57
CA HIS A 199 -44.60 -47.39 72.77
C HIS A 199 -44.49 -48.92 72.81
N TYR A 200 -43.30 -49.52 72.72
CA TYR A 200 -43.14 -50.98 72.85
C TYR A 200 -41.75 -51.38 73.38
N GLU A 201 -41.64 -51.63 74.70
CA GLU A 201 -40.61 -52.54 75.23
C GLU A 201 -41.13 -53.99 75.13
N PRO A 202 -40.36 -54.94 74.55
CA PRO A 202 -40.90 -56.23 74.11
C PRO A 202 -40.63 -57.37 75.11
N GLU A 203 -41.63 -58.22 75.37
CA GLU A 203 -41.37 -59.59 75.85
C GLU A 203 -41.77 -60.62 74.78
N LEU A 204 -40.74 -61.33 74.28
CA LEU A 204 -40.62 -62.77 74.01
C LEU A 204 -41.88 -63.54 73.50
N ARG A 205 -41.86 -64.45 72.51
CA ARG A 205 -40.86 -65.21 71.72
C ARG A 205 -41.70 -66.24 70.88
N PRO A 206 -41.10 -67.14 70.06
CA PRO A 206 -40.78 -67.05 68.63
C PRO A 206 -41.58 -68.01 67.70
N GLU A 207 -41.58 -67.71 66.39
CA GLU A 207 -41.38 -68.54 65.14
C GLU A 207 -41.56 -70.09 65.17
N PRO A 208 -41.74 -70.82 64.02
CA PRO A 208 -41.42 -70.45 62.62
C PRO A 208 -42.40 -70.99 61.51
N GLU A 209 -42.02 -70.72 60.25
CA GLU A 209 -42.16 -71.52 59.00
C GLU A 209 -42.99 -70.91 57.83
N CYS A 210 -42.27 -70.50 56.78
CA CYS A 210 -42.72 -70.40 55.38
C CYS A 210 -42.78 -71.81 54.73
N PRO A 211 -43.59 -72.06 53.67
CA PRO A 211 -43.12 -71.82 52.29
C PRO A 211 -44.21 -71.49 51.23
N GLU A 212 -43.71 -71.23 50.03
CA GLU A 212 -44.27 -70.73 48.76
C GLU A 212 -45.55 -71.39 48.19
N THR A 213 -46.31 -70.65 47.36
CA THR A 213 -47.02 -71.14 46.14
C THR A 213 -47.61 -69.97 45.28
N PRO A 214 -48.02 -70.15 44.01
CA PRO A 214 -47.46 -69.40 42.87
C PRO A 214 -48.49 -68.69 41.97
N GLN A 215 -47.99 -68.14 40.85
CA GLN A 215 -48.69 -67.55 39.69
C GLN A 215 -50.00 -68.23 39.26
N SER A 216 -51.03 -67.46 38.84
CA SER A 216 -51.88 -67.73 37.65
C SER A 216 -53.10 -66.79 37.49
N LYS A 217 -53.05 -65.99 36.41
CA LYS A 217 -54.09 -65.74 35.37
C LYS A 217 -55.43 -65.04 35.66
N ALA A 218 -55.80 -64.30 34.59
CA ALA A 218 -57.14 -64.01 34.05
C ALA A 218 -57.90 -62.84 34.71
N SER A 219 -58.63 -61.96 34.02
CA SER A 219 -59.00 -61.82 32.60
C SER A 219 -59.75 -60.48 32.42
N SER A 220 -59.70 -59.92 31.19
CA SER A 220 -60.80 -59.22 30.49
C SER A 220 -61.27 -57.84 31.04
N THR A 221 -61.55 -56.77 30.28
CA THR A 221 -61.77 -56.59 28.83
C THR A 221 -61.98 -55.08 28.51
N LEU A 222 -61.47 -54.65 27.34
CA LEU A 222 -62.07 -53.76 26.32
C LEU A 222 -62.19 -52.22 26.54
N PRO A 223 -62.22 -51.44 25.44
CA PRO A 223 -61.39 -50.25 25.22
C PRO A 223 -62.22 -49.04 24.73
N HIS A 224 -61.60 -47.94 24.30
CA HIS A 224 -62.06 -47.01 23.23
C HIS A 224 -61.02 -45.86 23.19
N HIS A 225 -60.22 -45.77 22.13
CA HIS A 225 -60.44 -45.11 20.82
C HIS A 225 -59.82 -43.70 20.75
N THR A 226 -59.04 -43.57 19.70
CA THR A 226 -58.19 -42.50 19.18
C THR A 226 -58.92 -41.31 18.57
N SER A 227 -58.36 -40.09 18.64
CA SER A 227 -58.44 -39.03 17.60
C SER A 227 -57.47 -37.86 17.94
N SER A 228 -56.35 -37.69 17.21
CA SER A 228 -56.05 -36.64 16.19
C SER A 228 -55.80 -35.21 16.76
N LEU A 229 -54.57 -34.67 16.76
CA LEU A 229 -53.82 -33.94 15.68
C LEU A 229 -54.30 -32.48 15.49
N PRO A 230 -53.46 -31.49 15.10
CA PRO A 230 -52.24 -31.56 14.27
C PRO A 230 -50.90 -31.64 15.03
#